data_AF-A0A378F8G4-F1
#
_entry.id   AF-A0A378F8G4-F1
#
_cell.length_a   1.000
_cell.length_b   1.000
_cell.length_c   1.000
_cell.angle_alpha   90.00
_cell.angle_beta   90.00
_cell.angle_gamma   90.00
#
_symmetry.space_group_name_H-M   'P 1'
#
loop_
_entity.id
_entity.type
_entity.pdbx_description
1 polymer ?
#
loop_
_entity_poly.entity_id
_entity_poly.type
_entity_poly.pdbx_seq_one_letter_code
_entity_poly.pdbx_strand_id
1 'polypeptide(L)'
;MLAMSGGALAAQVPPGTQLAEKQELVRNNGSEPASLDPHKVESDIEFNIISDLFEGLVSVTPAGAIQPRLAERWENKDNLLWTFHLRPGLTWSDGTAITAQDIVWSWQRLVSPATASPYASYPGNMHIANAREIALGQKGPETLGVKALNDTTLQVTLTQPNAAFLAMLAHPSLVPIDKVLVERYADKWTRPEHIVTSGPYKLSQWVVNERLVAERNAKYWDNAHTVINKVTYLPISSEAADVNR
;
A
#
# COMPACT_ATOMS: atom_id res chain seq x y z
N MET A 1 -6.53 -22.32 -9.43
CA MET A 1 -5.41 -21.62 -10.09
C MET A 1 -4.75 -20.76 -9.02
N LEU A 2 -3.48 -21.00 -8.67
CA LEU A 2 -2.78 -20.16 -7.68
C LEU A 2 -2.47 -18.81 -8.33
N ALA A 3 -3.25 -17.77 -8.00
CA ALA A 3 -2.83 -16.40 -8.26
C ALA A 3 -1.77 -16.03 -7.21
N MET A 4 -0.50 -16.01 -7.62
CA MET A 4 0.57 -15.45 -6.78
C MET A 4 0.53 -13.93 -6.91
N SER A 5 -0.12 -13.27 -5.96
CA SER A 5 0.06 -11.85 -5.67
C SER A 5 1.44 -11.64 -5.03
N GLY A 6 2.48 -11.73 -5.86
CA GLY A 6 3.84 -11.40 -5.46
C GLY A 6 3.98 -9.89 -5.37
N GLY A 7 4.06 -9.36 -4.15
CA GLY A 7 4.50 -7.98 -3.94
C GLY A 7 5.85 -7.76 -4.63
N ALA A 8 5.99 -6.64 -5.34
CA ALA A 8 7.21 -6.32 -6.07
C ALA A 8 8.41 -6.30 -5.10
N LEU A 9 9.26 -7.32 -5.19
CA LEU A 9 10.65 -7.19 -4.79
C LEU A 9 11.35 -6.40 -5.89
N ALA A 10 12.12 -5.41 -5.47
CA ALA A 10 13.33 -4.98 -6.16
C ALA A 10 14.07 -6.21 -6.74
N ALA A 11 14.23 -6.27 -8.06
CA ALA A 11 14.76 -7.46 -8.71
C ALA A 11 16.28 -7.56 -8.48
N GLN A 12 16.72 -8.52 -7.67
CA GLN A 12 18.11 -9.00 -7.74
C GLN A 12 18.24 -9.83 -9.02
N VAL A 13 18.57 -9.15 -10.11
CA VAL A 13 18.84 -9.79 -11.40
C VAL A 13 20.06 -10.71 -11.23
N PRO A 14 19.93 -12.03 -11.45
CA PRO A 14 21.06 -12.94 -11.28
C PRO A 14 22.27 -12.51 -12.13
N PRO A 15 23.50 -12.61 -11.61
CA PRO A 15 24.69 -12.25 -12.37
C PRO A 15 24.74 -12.98 -13.71
N GLY A 16 25.01 -12.23 -14.79
CA GLY A 16 25.06 -12.77 -16.15
C GLY A 16 23.71 -12.87 -16.88
N THR A 17 22.59 -12.53 -16.23
CA THR A 17 21.30 -12.40 -16.93
C THR A 17 21.32 -11.20 -17.87
N GLN A 18 21.12 -11.46 -19.16
CA GLN A 18 20.90 -10.42 -20.16
C GLN A 18 19.44 -9.95 -20.10
N LEU A 19 19.22 -8.69 -19.72
CA LEU A 19 17.89 -8.09 -19.72
C LEU A 19 17.46 -7.73 -21.16
N ALA A 20 16.16 -7.84 -21.42
CA ALA A 20 15.57 -7.34 -22.66
C ALA A 20 15.77 -5.82 -22.81
N GLU A 21 15.81 -5.32 -24.04
CA GLU A 21 15.91 -3.87 -24.29
C GLU A 21 14.66 -3.12 -23.77
N LYS A 22 13.48 -3.72 -24.00
CA LYS A 22 12.20 -3.19 -23.51
C LYS A 22 11.82 -3.86 -22.20
N GLN A 23 11.79 -3.08 -21.13
CA GLN A 23 11.36 -3.51 -19.80
C GLN A 23 9.89 -3.14 -19.59
N GLU A 24 8.99 -3.81 -20.32
CA GLU A 24 7.54 -3.60 -20.22
C GLU A 24 6.86 -4.92 -19.84
N LEU A 25 5.90 -4.83 -18.91
CA LEU A 25 5.08 -5.96 -18.48
C LEU A 25 3.61 -5.68 -18.83
N VAL A 26 2.94 -6.64 -19.45
CA VAL A 26 1.49 -6.66 -19.59
C VAL A 26 0.97 -7.83 -18.77
N ARG A 27 0.03 -7.58 -17.86
CA ARG A 27 -0.59 -8.62 -17.04
C ARG A 27 -2.11 -8.49 -17.06
N ASN A 28 -2.79 -9.63 -17.14
CA ASN A 28 -4.20 -9.67 -16.80
C ASN A 28 -4.36 -9.50 -15.29
N ASN A 29 -5.42 -8.80 -14.91
CA ASN A 29 -5.81 -8.55 -13.53
C ASN A 29 -7.24 -9.04 -13.24
N GLY A 30 -7.84 -9.80 -14.16
CA GLY A 30 -9.14 -10.46 -13.98
C GLY A 30 -10.34 -9.55 -14.21
N SER A 31 -10.41 -8.38 -13.60
CA SER A 31 -11.53 -7.45 -13.81
C SER A 31 -11.14 -5.99 -13.64
N GLU A 32 -12.08 -5.11 -13.99
CA GLU A 32 -11.96 -3.68 -13.71
C GLU A 32 -11.93 -3.47 -12.19
N PRO A 33 -10.94 -2.74 -11.64
CA PRO A 33 -10.91 -2.42 -10.22
C PRO A 33 -12.06 -1.46 -9.86
N ALA A 34 -12.73 -1.70 -8.73
CA ALA A 34 -13.81 -0.81 -8.28
C ALA A 34 -13.30 0.59 -7.87
N SER A 35 -12.07 0.65 -7.35
CA SER A 35 -11.35 1.87 -6.99
C SER A 35 -9.86 1.56 -6.87
N LEU A 36 -9.02 2.60 -6.80
CA LEU A 36 -7.62 2.48 -6.36
C LEU A 36 -7.40 3.12 -4.98
N ASP A 37 -8.48 3.47 -4.28
CA ASP A 37 -8.43 3.95 -2.90
C ASP A 37 -8.33 2.73 -1.96
N PRO A 38 -7.21 2.55 -1.23
CA PRO A 38 -7.00 1.36 -0.41
C PRO A 38 -8.02 1.17 0.73
N HIS A 39 -8.79 2.21 1.07
CA HIS A 39 -9.84 2.13 2.10
C HIS A 39 -11.25 2.01 1.50
N LYS A 40 -11.39 1.74 0.20
CA LYS A 40 -12.69 1.60 -0.50
C LYS A 40 -12.85 0.29 -1.26
N VAL A 41 -11.90 -0.63 -1.10
CA VAL A 41 -11.78 -1.87 -1.87
C VAL A 41 -11.52 -3.05 -0.93
N GLU A 42 -11.82 -4.26 -1.39
CA GLU A 42 -11.68 -5.44 -0.55
C GLU A 42 -11.12 -6.70 -1.23
N SER A 43 -10.85 -6.63 -2.54
CA SER A 43 -10.47 -7.80 -3.32
C SER A 43 -9.03 -7.74 -3.82
N ASP A 44 -8.50 -8.91 -4.19
CA ASP A 44 -7.18 -9.04 -4.78
C ASP A 44 -7.04 -8.29 -6.12
N ILE A 45 -8.16 -8.04 -6.83
CA ILE A 45 -8.18 -7.26 -8.08
C ILE A 45 -7.58 -5.88 -7.84
N GLU A 46 -8.07 -5.16 -6.84
CA GLU A 46 -7.55 -3.83 -6.52
C GLU A 46 -6.20 -3.91 -5.80
N PHE A 47 -6.04 -4.86 -4.88
CA PHE A 47 -4.82 -4.99 -4.09
C PHE A 47 -3.57 -5.34 -4.91
N ASN A 48 -3.72 -6.08 -6.02
CA ASN A 48 -2.61 -6.32 -6.96
C ASN A 48 -2.06 -5.02 -7.55
N ILE A 49 -2.94 -4.08 -7.92
CA ILE A 49 -2.54 -2.79 -8.49
C ILE A 49 -2.06 -1.84 -7.37
N ILE A 50 -2.79 -1.78 -6.26
CA ILE A 50 -2.44 -0.92 -5.11
C ILE A 50 -1.05 -1.26 -4.56
N SER A 51 -0.66 -2.55 -4.53
CA SER A 51 0.67 -2.96 -4.05
C SER A 51 1.81 -2.50 -4.97
N ASP A 52 1.53 -2.19 -6.24
CA ASP A 52 2.50 -1.62 -7.17
C ASP A 52 2.56 -0.07 -7.06
N LEU A 53 1.46 0.56 -6.63
CA LEU A 53 1.33 2.02 -6.50
C LEU A 53 1.68 2.53 -5.09
N PHE A 54 1.44 1.77 -4.03
CA PHE A 54 1.63 2.22 -2.66
C PHE A 54 2.48 1.23 -1.88
N GLU A 55 3.34 1.76 -1.01
CA GLU A 55 4.26 0.98 -0.19
C GLU A 55 3.87 1.12 1.30
N GLY A 56 3.83 -0.01 2.02
CA GLY A 56 3.53 -0.05 3.45
C GLY A 56 4.76 0.10 4.34
N LEU A 57 4.57 -0.01 5.67
CA LEU A 57 5.70 0.02 6.61
C LEU A 57 6.67 -1.15 6.37
N VAL A 58 6.12 -2.32 6.07
CA VAL A 58 6.83 -3.58 5.85
C VAL A 58 6.14 -4.38 4.74
N SER A 59 6.83 -5.38 4.21
CA SER A 59 6.23 -6.42 3.37
C SER A 59 6.55 -7.81 3.92
N VAL A 60 5.91 -8.85 3.37
CA VAL A 60 6.22 -10.25 3.68
C VAL A 60 6.77 -10.93 2.42
N THR A 61 7.90 -11.61 2.55
CA THR A 61 8.46 -12.43 1.47
C THR A 61 7.61 -13.67 1.19
N PRO A 62 7.79 -14.33 0.02
CA PRO A 62 7.19 -15.65 -0.21
C PRO A 62 7.56 -16.70 0.84
N ALA A 63 8.72 -16.55 1.50
CA ALA A 63 9.17 -17.41 2.59
C ALA A 63 8.56 -17.04 3.96
N GLY A 64 7.67 -16.03 4.02
CA GLY A 64 7.02 -15.58 5.25
C GLY A 64 7.85 -14.61 6.11
N ALA A 65 9.06 -14.24 5.68
CA ALA A 65 9.91 -13.30 6.41
C ALA A 65 9.45 -11.85 6.21
N ILE A 66 9.46 -11.06 7.30
CA ILE A 66 9.17 -9.63 7.28
C ILE A 66 10.34 -8.87 6.63
N GLN A 67 10.03 -7.93 5.75
CA GLN A 67 11.00 -7.07 5.08
C GLN A 67 10.73 -5.59 5.38
N PRO A 68 11.79 -4.81 5.71
CA PRO A 68 11.70 -3.36 5.85
C PRO A 68 11.28 -2.67 4.53
N ARG A 69 10.24 -1.83 4.58
CA ARG A 69 9.76 -1.02 3.45
C ARG A 69 9.85 0.46 3.79
N LEU A 70 8.75 1.18 4.01
CA LEU A 70 8.84 2.56 4.46
C LEU A 70 9.54 2.67 5.83
N ALA A 71 9.34 1.70 6.72
CA ALA A 71 10.13 1.57 7.93
C ALA A 71 11.44 0.83 7.65
N GLU A 72 12.59 1.42 8.00
CA GLU A 72 13.90 0.76 7.89
C GLU A 72 14.20 -0.19 9.06
N ARG A 73 13.64 0.12 10.23
CA ARG A 73 13.76 -0.68 11.45
C ARG A 73 12.61 -0.39 12.40
N TRP A 74 12.43 -1.26 13.37
CA TRP A 74 11.48 -1.09 14.45
C TRP A 74 11.96 -1.79 15.72
N GLU A 75 11.41 -1.37 16.84
CA GLU A 75 11.58 -2.01 18.12
C GLU A 75 10.23 -2.12 18.83
N ASN A 76 10.14 -2.99 19.83
CA ASN A 76 8.96 -3.08 20.66
C ASN A 76 9.30 -3.20 22.14
N LYS A 77 8.33 -2.81 22.98
CA LYS A 77 8.30 -3.11 24.40
C LYS A 77 7.11 -4.02 24.68
N ASP A 78 7.38 -5.18 25.26
CA ASP A 78 6.41 -6.20 25.70
C ASP A 78 5.47 -6.70 24.58
N ASN A 79 5.85 -6.55 23.30
CA ASN A 79 4.99 -6.75 22.13
C ASN A 79 3.71 -5.90 22.12
N LEU A 80 3.66 -4.84 22.93
CA LEU A 80 2.52 -3.94 23.08
C LEU A 80 2.80 -2.57 22.49
N LEU A 81 3.99 -2.03 22.69
CA LEU A 81 4.36 -0.71 22.20
C LEU A 81 5.42 -0.86 21.10
N TRP A 82 5.01 -0.65 19.86
CA TRP A 82 5.87 -0.75 18.68
C TRP A 82 6.30 0.65 18.23
N THR A 83 7.58 0.83 17.96
CA THR A 83 8.13 2.07 17.41
C THR A 83 8.82 1.77 16.09
N PHE A 84 8.35 2.39 15.02
CA PHE A 84 8.87 2.26 13.65
C PHE A 84 9.65 3.51 13.28
N HIS A 85 10.83 3.31 12.70
CA HIS A 85 11.68 4.38 12.18
C HIS A 85 11.58 4.35 10.66
N LEU A 86 11.08 5.43 10.08
CA LEU A 86 10.94 5.58 8.64
C LEU A 86 12.29 5.87 8.00
N ARG A 87 12.47 5.41 6.76
CA ARG A 87 13.65 5.74 5.96
C ARG A 87 13.78 7.26 5.80
N PRO A 88 15.00 7.82 5.78
CA PRO A 88 15.19 9.22 5.44
C PRO A 88 14.84 9.47 3.96
N GLY A 89 14.28 10.65 3.66
CA GLY A 89 14.07 11.09 2.28
C GLY A 89 12.95 10.38 1.52
N LEU A 90 12.01 9.72 2.23
CA LEU A 90 10.82 9.16 1.59
C LEU A 90 9.99 10.28 0.95
N THR A 91 9.60 10.09 -0.30
CA THR A 91 8.75 11.01 -1.03
C THR A 91 7.66 10.29 -1.80
N TRP A 92 6.53 10.96 -1.96
CA TRP A 92 5.51 10.62 -2.95
C TRP A 92 6.05 10.80 -4.37
N SER A 93 5.33 10.30 -5.36
CA SER A 93 5.72 10.41 -6.78
C SER A 93 5.81 11.85 -7.30
N ASP A 94 5.18 12.82 -6.64
CA ASP A 94 5.32 14.25 -6.93
C ASP A 94 6.53 14.90 -6.23
N GLY A 95 7.16 14.21 -5.27
CA GLY A 95 8.33 14.65 -4.50
C GLY A 95 8.02 15.30 -3.16
N THR A 96 6.76 15.43 -2.78
CA THR A 96 6.40 15.81 -1.41
C THR A 96 6.84 14.72 -0.44
N ALA A 97 7.22 15.09 0.78
CA ALA A 97 7.75 14.15 1.76
C ALA A 97 6.63 13.23 2.29
N ILE A 98 6.96 11.96 2.50
CA ILE A 98 6.12 11.01 3.26
C ILE A 98 6.59 11.05 4.71
N THR A 99 5.64 11.25 5.62
CA THR A 99 5.89 11.40 7.05
C THR A 99 5.09 10.40 7.89
N ALA A 100 5.46 10.25 9.16
CA ALA A 100 4.70 9.44 10.12
C ALA A 100 3.26 9.96 10.29
N GLN A 101 3.01 11.25 10.08
CA GLN A 101 1.71 11.89 10.17
C GLN A 101 0.78 11.42 9.04
N ASP A 102 1.31 11.15 7.85
CA ASP A 102 0.53 10.58 6.74
C ASP A 102 0.02 9.18 7.08
N ILE A 103 0.87 8.37 7.74
CA ILE A 103 0.49 7.03 8.20
C ILE A 103 -0.57 7.11 9.32
N VAL A 104 -0.37 7.99 10.31
CA VAL A 104 -1.37 8.24 11.37
C VAL A 104 -2.72 8.60 10.75
N TRP A 105 -2.74 9.61 9.88
CA TRP A 105 -3.98 10.08 9.27
C TRP A 105 -4.63 9.00 8.41
N SER A 106 -3.84 8.25 7.63
CA SER A 106 -4.34 7.15 6.79
C SER A 106 -5.03 6.08 7.63
N TRP A 107 -4.41 5.64 8.73
CA TRP A 107 -5.00 4.61 9.58
C TRP A 107 -6.21 5.12 10.36
N GLN A 108 -6.23 6.40 10.76
CA GLN A 108 -7.42 7.05 11.32
C GLN A 108 -8.57 7.09 10.31
N ARG A 109 -8.27 7.41 9.04
CA ARG A 109 -9.25 7.35 7.96
C ARG A 109 -9.76 5.92 7.77
N LEU A 110 -8.89 4.92 7.78
CA LEU A 110 -9.27 3.50 7.62
C LEU A 110 -10.31 3.06 8.65
N VAL A 111 -10.09 3.36 9.94
CA VAL A 111 -11.01 2.95 11.02
C VAL A 111 -12.25 3.82 11.14
N SER A 112 -12.24 5.03 10.55
CA SER A 112 -13.34 5.98 10.67
C SER A 112 -14.62 5.43 10.02
N PRO A 113 -15.77 5.39 10.73
CA PRO A 113 -17.05 5.00 10.15
C PRO A 113 -17.47 5.86 8.96
N ALA A 114 -17.04 7.14 8.92
CA ALA A 114 -17.31 8.03 7.80
C ALA A 114 -16.66 7.58 6.48
N THR A 115 -15.57 6.82 6.56
CA THR A 115 -14.92 6.25 5.38
C THR A 115 -15.70 5.04 4.85
N ALA A 116 -16.46 4.34 5.69
CA ALA A 116 -17.15 3.10 5.33
C ALA A 116 -16.21 2.08 4.64
N SER A 117 -14.99 1.93 5.17
CA SER A 117 -14.03 0.97 4.62
C SER A 117 -14.48 -0.46 4.90
N PRO A 118 -14.46 -1.37 3.91
CA PRO A 118 -14.70 -2.79 4.15
C PRO A 118 -13.65 -3.41 5.10
N TYR A 119 -12.46 -2.78 5.20
CA TYR A 119 -11.38 -3.18 6.09
C TYR A 119 -11.31 -2.36 7.39
N ALA A 120 -12.36 -1.61 7.77
CA ALA A 120 -12.36 -0.79 8.99
C ALA A 120 -12.11 -1.60 10.29
N SER A 121 -12.50 -2.88 10.30
CA SER A 121 -12.27 -3.78 11.44
C SER A 121 -10.83 -4.29 11.55
N TYR A 122 -10.02 -4.16 10.49
CA TYR A 122 -8.69 -4.78 10.40
C TYR A 122 -7.72 -4.27 11.48
N PRO A 123 -7.59 -2.95 11.75
CA PRO A 123 -6.78 -2.46 12.87
C PRO A 123 -7.28 -2.92 14.25
N GLY A 124 -8.58 -3.18 14.39
CA GLY A 124 -9.17 -3.79 15.59
C GLY A 124 -8.74 -5.24 15.79
N ASN A 125 -8.69 -6.02 14.70
CA ASN A 125 -8.17 -7.41 14.71
C ASN A 125 -6.67 -7.47 14.97
N MET A 126 -5.92 -6.39 14.66
CA MET A 126 -4.52 -6.24 15.05
C MET A 126 -4.33 -5.93 16.54
N HIS A 127 -5.41 -5.64 17.27
CA HIS A 127 -5.42 -5.14 18.64
C HIS A 127 -4.85 -3.73 18.81
N ILE A 128 -4.85 -2.88 17.77
CA ILE A 128 -4.48 -1.47 17.92
C ILE A 128 -5.46 -0.79 18.89
N ALA A 129 -4.92 -0.07 19.87
CA ALA A 129 -5.74 0.55 20.91
C ALA A 129 -6.81 1.46 20.31
N ASN A 130 -8.03 1.36 20.82
CA ASN A 130 -9.24 2.07 20.40
C ASN A 130 -9.76 1.76 18.98
N ALA A 131 -9.06 0.97 18.17
CA ALA A 131 -9.45 0.75 16.76
C ALA A 131 -10.84 0.13 16.61
N ARG A 132 -11.15 -0.88 17.43
CA ARG A 132 -12.46 -1.56 17.41
C ARG A 132 -13.59 -0.60 17.82
N GLU A 133 -13.39 0.15 18.89
CA GLU A 133 -14.36 1.12 19.39
C GLU A 133 -14.62 2.24 18.37
N ILE A 134 -13.58 2.71 17.67
CA ILE A 134 -13.70 3.70 16.60
C ILE A 134 -14.52 3.12 15.43
N ALA A 135 -14.20 1.92 14.96
CA ALA A 135 -14.92 1.28 13.87
C ALA A 135 -16.42 1.05 14.18
N LEU A 136 -16.76 0.91 15.47
CA LEU A 136 -18.15 0.82 15.97
C LEU A 136 -18.80 2.19 16.22
N GLY A 137 -18.11 3.30 15.96
CA GLY A 137 -18.60 4.66 16.18
C GLY A 137 -18.66 5.09 17.65
N GLN A 138 -17.95 4.39 18.54
CA GLN A 138 -17.97 4.63 19.99
C GLN A 138 -16.89 5.61 20.44
N LYS A 139 -15.85 5.82 19.62
CA LYS A 139 -14.75 6.76 19.86
C LYS A 139 -14.39 7.50 18.57
N GLY A 140 -13.79 8.68 18.70
CA GLY A 140 -13.30 9.46 17.56
C GLY A 140 -12.01 8.87 16.95
N PRO A 141 -11.81 8.95 15.62
CA PRO A 141 -10.63 8.43 14.95
C PRO A 141 -9.30 8.98 15.50
N GLU A 142 -9.28 10.22 15.97
CA GLU A 142 -8.12 10.87 16.59
C GLU A 142 -7.62 10.16 17.85
N THR A 143 -8.44 9.31 18.47
CA THR A 143 -8.08 8.50 19.64
C THR A 143 -7.37 7.20 19.31
N LEU A 144 -7.22 6.86 18.02
CA LEU A 144 -6.55 5.63 17.58
C LEU A 144 -5.16 5.51 18.22
N GLY A 145 -4.77 4.31 18.64
CA GLY A 145 -3.50 4.00 19.30
C GLY A 145 -2.26 4.10 18.40
N VAL A 146 -2.19 5.13 17.56
CA VAL A 146 -1.16 5.36 16.55
C VAL A 146 -0.80 6.84 16.58
N LYS A 147 0.48 7.16 16.74
CA LYS A 147 0.95 8.57 16.77
C LYS A 147 2.30 8.73 16.09
N ALA A 148 2.50 9.88 15.48
CA ALA A 148 3.81 10.35 15.06
C ALA A 148 4.51 10.98 16.26
N LEU A 149 5.69 10.47 16.64
CA LEU A 149 6.54 11.13 17.63
C LEU A 149 7.32 12.29 17.00
N ASN A 150 7.61 12.17 15.71
CA ASN A 150 8.15 13.16 14.79
C ASN A 150 7.91 12.66 13.36
N ASP A 151 8.37 13.40 12.35
CA ASP A 151 8.14 13.10 10.93
C ASP A 151 8.63 11.72 10.47
N THR A 152 9.59 11.14 11.17
CA THR A 152 10.23 9.86 10.82
C THR A 152 10.04 8.77 11.86
N THR A 153 9.24 8.99 12.90
CA THR A 153 9.04 8.00 13.98
C THR A 153 7.56 7.82 14.27
N LEU A 154 7.06 6.63 13.97
CA LEU A 154 5.68 6.21 14.24
C LEU A 154 5.65 5.29 15.47
N GLN A 155 4.72 5.53 16.39
CA GLN A 155 4.45 4.65 17.51
C GLN A 155 3.05 4.06 17.41
N VAL A 156 2.95 2.74 17.59
CA VAL A 156 1.70 1.97 17.60
C VAL A 156 1.56 1.25 18.93
N THR A 157 0.42 1.42 19.58
CA THR A 157 0.08 0.79 20.86
C THR A 157 -0.98 -0.28 20.64
N LEU A 158 -0.69 -1.50 21.07
CA LEU A 158 -1.62 -2.62 21.09
C LEU A 158 -2.21 -2.79 22.49
N THR A 159 -3.44 -3.32 22.57
CA THR A 159 -4.10 -3.65 23.84
C THR A 159 -3.66 -5.01 24.38
N GLN A 160 -3.15 -5.88 23.52
CA GLN A 160 -2.57 -7.18 23.85
C GLN A 160 -1.52 -7.58 22.81
N PRO A 161 -0.55 -8.45 23.17
CA PRO A 161 0.43 -8.94 22.20
C PRO A 161 -0.24 -9.67 21.05
N ASN A 162 0.24 -9.42 19.82
CA ASN A 162 -0.20 -10.12 18.62
C ASN A 162 1.01 -10.58 17.82
N ALA A 163 1.24 -11.90 17.79
CA ALA A 163 2.38 -12.50 17.09
C ALA A 163 2.36 -12.23 15.58
N ALA A 164 1.18 -12.02 14.99
CA ALA A 164 1.02 -11.74 13.57
C ALA A 164 1.12 -10.24 13.23
N PHE A 165 1.25 -9.35 14.23
CA PHE A 165 1.16 -7.88 14.03
C PHE A 165 2.02 -7.38 12.88
N LEU A 166 3.31 -7.73 12.85
CA LEU A 166 4.22 -7.30 11.78
C LEU A 166 3.81 -7.83 10.40
N ALA A 167 3.33 -9.07 10.31
CA ALA A 167 2.87 -9.63 9.04
C ALA A 167 1.59 -8.96 8.56
N MET A 168 0.67 -8.62 9.49
CA MET A 168 -0.57 -7.92 9.18
C MET A 168 -0.32 -6.49 8.64
N LEU A 169 0.79 -5.84 9.03
CA LEU A 169 1.17 -4.53 8.50
C LEU A 169 1.47 -4.51 6.99
N ALA A 170 1.70 -5.67 6.37
CA ALA A 170 1.90 -5.77 4.94
C ALA A 170 0.59 -5.71 4.13
N HIS A 171 -0.56 -5.64 4.79
CA HIS A 171 -1.85 -5.58 4.11
C HIS A 171 -2.05 -4.23 3.39
N PRO A 172 -2.51 -4.21 2.13
CA PRO A 172 -2.64 -2.97 1.35
C PRO A 172 -3.58 -1.92 1.96
N SER A 173 -4.54 -2.31 2.81
CA SER A 173 -5.38 -1.33 3.51
C SER A 173 -4.62 -0.44 4.50
N LEU A 174 -3.37 -0.78 4.85
CA LEU A 174 -2.52 -0.05 5.81
C LEU A 174 -1.46 0.81 5.14
N VAL A 175 -1.42 0.89 3.81
CA VAL A 175 -0.51 1.81 3.12
C VAL A 175 -0.91 3.27 3.42
N PRO A 176 0.06 4.19 3.55
CA PRO A 176 -0.27 5.60 3.65
C PRO A 176 -0.83 6.10 2.32
N ILE A 177 -1.72 7.09 2.38
CA ILE A 177 -2.21 7.86 1.23
C ILE A 177 -2.15 9.35 1.55
N ASP A 178 -2.12 10.19 0.51
CA ASP A 178 -1.98 11.64 0.67
C ASP A 178 -3.29 12.31 1.14
N LYS A 179 -3.26 12.89 2.34
CA LYS A 179 -4.39 13.60 2.95
C LYS A 179 -4.90 14.76 2.08
N VAL A 180 -3.98 15.57 1.56
CA VAL A 180 -4.31 16.81 0.83
C VAL A 180 -5.09 16.48 -0.43
N LEU A 181 -4.71 15.42 -1.13
CA LEU A 181 -5.42 14.98 -2.34
C LEU A 181 -6.78 14.38 -2.03
N VAL A 182 -6.88 13.55 -0.99
CA VAL A 182 -8.17 12.97 -0.57
C VAL A 182 -9.15 14.07 -0.17
N GLU A 183 -8.70 15.07 0.60
CA GLU A 183 -9.55 16.20 1.00
C GLU A 183 -9.92 17.11 -0.19
N ARG A 184 -8.99 17.32 -1.13
CA ARG A 184 -9.20 18.21 -2.29
C ARG A 184 -10.09 17.60 -3.36
N TYR A 185 -9.88 16.33 -3.68
CA TYR A 185 -10.49 15.67 -4.83
C TYR A 185 -11.57 14.65 -4.46
N ALA A 186 -11.77 14.39 -3.17
CA ALA A 186 -12.70 13.37 -2.69
C ALA A 186 -12.51 12.06 -3.47
N ASP A 187 -13.57 11.40 -3.93
CA ASP A 187 -13.49 10.12 -4.65
C ASP A 187 -12.71 10.17 -5.99
N LYS A 188 -12.35 11.36 -6.48
CA LYS A 188 -11.54 11.52 -7.70
C LYS A 188 -10.03 11.56 -7.44
N TRP A 189 -9.59 11.51 -6.19
CA TRP A 189 -8.16 11.61 -5.86
C TRP A 189 -7.30 10.51 -6.51
N THR A 190 -7.90 9.38 -6.85
CA THR A 190 -7.26 8.22 -7.49
C THR A 190 -7.14 8.32 -9.01
N ARG A 191 -7.67 9.38 -9.64
CA ARG A 191 -7.55 9.58 -11.07
C ARG A 191 -6.09 9.85 -11.48
N PRO A 192 -5.65 9.45 -12.68
CA PRO A 192 -4.26 9.62 -13.12
C PRO A 192 -3.75 11.07 -13.01
N GLU A 193 -4.62 12.07 -13.22
CA GLU A 193 -4.28 13.49 -13.11
C GLU A 193 -4.14 14.02 -11.66
N HIS A 194 -4.47 13.21 -10.66
CA HIS A 194 -4.51 13.63 -9.26
C HIS A 194 -3.65 12.74 -8.35
N ILE A 195 -3.66 11.43 -8.57
CA ILE A 195 -3.05 10.46 -7.66
C ILE A 195 -1.55 10.68 -7.51
N VAL A 196 -1.08 10.65 -6.25
CA VAL A 196 0.34 10.49 -5.92
C VAL A 196 0.54 9.17 -5.21
N THR A 197 1.70 8.57 -5.42
CA THR A 197 1.98 7.17 -5.13
C THR A 197 3.30 7.05 -4.36
N SER A 198 3.37 6.13 -3.40
CA SER A 198 4.58 5.90 -2.58
C SER A 198 5.39 4.68 -3.04
N GLY A 199 4.83 3.88 -3.93
CA GLY A 199 5.41 2.64 -4.44
C GLY A 199 6.31 2.81 -5.68
N PRO A 200 6.77 1.68 -6.24
CA PRO A 200 7.68 1.64 -7.39
C PRO A 200 7.06 2.16 -8.68
N TYR A 201 5.74 2.28 -8.76
CA TYR A 201 5.05 2.81 -9.94
C TYR A 201 4.11 3.97 -9.60
N LYS A 202 3.81 4.76 -10.61
CA LYS A 202 2.80 5.82 -10.61
C LYS A 202 1.81 5.55 -11.73
N LEU A 203 0.53 5.80 -11.48
CA LEU A 203 -0.52 5.63 -12.49
C LEU A 203 -0.37 6.71 -13.57
N SER A 204 -0.26 6.30 -14.84
CA SER A 204 -0.18 7.22 -15.98
C SER A 204 -1.46 7.24 -16.82
N GLN A 205 -2.20 6.14 -16.84
CA GLN A 205 -3.45 6.02 -17.59
C GLN A 205 -4.43 5.08 -16.90
N TRP A 206 -5.71 5.43 -16.98
CA TRP A 206 -6.82 4.53 -16.63
C TRP A 206 -7.95 4.71 -17.65
N VAL A 207 -8.15 3.70 -18.49
CA VAL A 207 -9.28 3.60 -19.41
C VAL A 207 -10.18 2.48 -18.92
N VAL A 208 -11.33 2.88 -18.36
CA VAL A 208 -12.30 1.97 -17.72
C VAL A 208 -12.70 0.84 -18.68
N ASN A 209 -12.65 -0.40 -18.19
CA ASN A 209 -12.92 -1.64 -18.92
C ASN A 209 -11.94 -1.95 -20.08
N GLU A 210 -10.83 -1.22 -20.18
CA GLU A 210 -9.82 -1.47 -21.21
C GLU A 210 -8.44 -1.77 -20.60
N ARG A 211 -7.89 -0.83 -19.83
CA ARG A 211 -6.56 -0.97 -19.22
C ARG A 211 -6.27 0.09 -18.16
N LEU A 212 -5.38 -0.27 -17.25
CA LEU A 212 -4.59 0.67 -16.45
C LEU A 212 -3.14 0.59 -16.88
N VAL A 213 -2.45 1.73 -16.92
CA VAL A 213 -1.01 1.80 -17.20
C VAL A 213 -0.32 2.51 -16.04
N ALA A 214 0.70 1.86 -15.49
CA ALA A 214 1.57 2.43 -14.49
C ALA A 214 3.00 2.50 -15.03
N GLU A 215 3.67 3.60 -14.74
CA GLU A 215 5.05 3.87 -15.12
C GLU A 215 5.95 3.91 -13.89
N ARG A 216 7.22 3.57 -14.08
CA ARG A 216 8.20 3.59 -13.00
C ARG A 216 8.26 4.95 -12.30
N ASN A 217 8.17 4.90 -10.98
CA ASN A 217 8.29 6.06 -10.11
C ASN A 217 9.78 6.31 -9.82
N ALA A 218 10.38 7.26 -10.52
CA ALA A 218 11.79 7.62 -10.32
C ALA A 218 12.12 8.13 -8.90
N LYS A 219 11.10 8.55 -8.14
CA LYS A 219 11.24 9.05 -6.75
C LYS A 219 11.04 7.96 -5.69
N TYR A 220 10.71 6.73 -6.09
CA TYR A 220 10.62 5.62 -5.16
C TYR A 220 11.97 5.37 -4.49
N TRP A 221 11.97 5.15 -3.18
CA TRP A 221 13.20 5.05 -2.38
C TRP A 221 14.13 3.92 -2.85
N ASP A 222 13.55 2.83 -3.37
CA ASP A 222 14.29 1.68 -3.91
C ASP A 222 14.25 1.63 -5.45
N ASN A 223 14.05 2.78 -6.10
CA ASN A 223 13.98 2.88 -7.55
C ASN A 223 15.21 2.27 -8.23
N ALA A 224 16.39 2.32 -7.60
CA ALA A 224 17.61 1.72 -8.14
C ALA A 224 17.46 0.23 -8.51
N HIS A 225 16.57 -0.49 -7.84
CA HIS A 225 16.32 -1.92 -8.07
C HIS A 225 14.99 -2.22 -8.79
N THR A 226 14.25 -1.19 -9.21
CA THR A 226 13.12 -1.36 -10.12
C THR A 226 13.66 -1.65 -11.53
N VAL A 227 13.21 -2.74 -12.16
CA VAL A 227 13.69 -3.14 -13.50
C VAL A 227 12.65 -2.84 -14.58
N ILE A 228 11.39 -3.20 -14.33
CA ILE A 228 10.28 -2.91 -15.25
C ILE A 228 10.00 -1.40 -15.25
N ASN A 229 9.93 -0.82 -16.44
CA ASN A 229 9.69 0.61 -16.62
C ASN A 229 8.19 0.94 -16.77
N LYS A 230 7.39 -0.03 -17.20
CA LYS A 230 5.95 0.13 -17.43
C LYS A 230 5.20 -1.18 -17.20
N VAL A 231 4.08 -1.09 -16.50
CA VAL A 231 3.15 -2.19 -16.28
C VAL A 231 1.78 -1.81 -16.87
N THR A 232 1.19 -2.69 -17.66
CA THR A 232 -0.19 -2.57 -18.14
C THR A 232 -1.05 -3.66 -17.50
N TYR A 233 -2.12 -3.26 -16.84
CA TYR A 233 -3.11 -4.16 -16.21
C TYR A 233 -4.34 -4.23 -17.10
N LEU A 234 -4.74 -5.44 -17.47
CA LEU A 234 -5.91 -5.68 -18.32
C LEU A 234 -7.07 -6.24 -17.47
N PRO A 235 -8.31 -5.76 -17.66
CA PRO A 235 -9.48 -6.24 -16.92
C PRO A 235 -10.18 -7.40 -17.65
N ILE A 236 -9.46 -8.47 -18.00
CA ILE A 236 -10.02 -9.59 -18.77
C ILE A 236 -10.56 -10.66 -17.82
N SER A 237 -11.89 -10.77 -17.74
CA SER A 237 -12.58 -11.73 -16.86
C SER A 237 -12.73 -13.12 -17.45
N SER A 238 -12.62 -13.25 -18.77
CA SER A 238 -12.64 -14.55 -19.44
C SER A 238 -11.25 -15.15 -19.47
N GLU A 239 -11.04 -16.26 -18.74
CA GLU A 239 -9.79 -17.04 -18.78
C GLU A 239 -9.43 -17.47 -20.21
N ALA A 240 -10.43 -17.82 -21.03
CA ALA A 240 -10.20 -18.18 -22.42
C ALA A 240 -9.71 -16.99 -23.27
N ALA A 241 -10.23 -15.78 -23.02
CA ALA A 241 -9.74 -14.59 -23.72
C ALA A 241 -8.34 -14.18 -23.25
N ASP A 242 -8.01 -14.44 -21.98
CA ASP A 242 -6.68 -14.19 -21.41
C ASP A 242 -5.61 -15.08 -22.05
N VAL A 243 -5.85 -16.39 -22.13
CA VAL A 243 -4.90 -17.37 -22.72
C VAL A 243 -4.62 -17.11 -24.20
N ASN A 244 -5.59 -16.56 -24.94
CA ASN A 244 -5.47 -16.35 -26.39
C ASN A 244 -4.72 -15.07 -26.79
N ARG A 245 -4.11 -14.35 -25.82
CA ARG A 245 -3.51 -13.02 -26.05
C ARG A 245 -1.99 -13.01 -25.99
#